data_AF-A0A2G2V1D8-F1
#
_entry.id   AF-A0A2G2V1D8-F1
#
_cell.length_a   1.000
_cell.length_b   1.000
_cell.length_c   1.000
_cell.angle_alpha   90.00
_cell.angle_beta   90.00
_cell.angle_gamma   90.00
#
_symmetry.space_group_name_H-M   'P 1'
#
loop_
_entity.id
_entity.type
_entity.pdbx_description
1 polymer ?
#
loop_
_entity_poly.entity_id
_entity_poly.type
_entity_poly.pdbx_seq_one_letter_code
_entity_poly.pdbx_strand_id
1 'polypeptide(L)'
;MAVYVPNSHNLRPLSIFLRDYVNMLAAKYPFWNRTHGTDHFLVACHNWDHQCISEGIFKSGKDVSLPETTIRNVLKPLRNVGGKRVSQRPILAFFAGNMHRPVRPKLLKYWKDRDEDMKIYGPLPNKVSRIMSYAEHMKSSKYCLCPMGFEVNSPRIVESIYYECVPVIIADNLALPFAEVLDWSAFSLVVAEKDIPKLKEILLSIPLKRYQVKQHNVKKLQKHFHWKAMPTRYDLFHMILHSIWSRRLNQLQESQIS
;
A
#
# COMPACT_ATOMS: atom_id res chain seq x y z
N MET A 1 2.88 -32.76 10.24
CA MET A 1 3.57 -32.95 8.95
C MET A 1 3.71 -31.60 8.27
N ALA A 2 4.88 -31.31 7.70
CA ALA A 2 5.08 -30.06 6.97
C ALA A 2 4.35 -30.11 5.62
N VAL A 3 3.55 -29.09 5.31
CA VAL A 3 2.74 -28.99 4.07
C VAL A 3 3.61 -28.70 2.83
N TYR A 4 4.82 -28.17 3.04
CA TYR A 4 5.83 -27.94 2.01
C TYR A 4 7.22 -28.17 2.61
N VAL A 5 8.11 -28.80 1.83
CA VAL A 5 9.53 -28.98 2.17
C VAL A 5 10.35 -28.13 1.20
N PRO A 6 11.10 -27.11 1.68
CA PRO A 6 11.93 -26.27 0.83
C PRO A 6 12.91 -27.10 -0.02
N ASN A 7 13.15 -26.69 -1.27
CA ASN A 7 14.03 -27.35 -2.24
C ASN A 7 13.65 -28.79 -2.64
N SER A 8 12.49 -29.31 -2.21
CA SER A 8 12.03 -30.65 -2.61
C SER A 8 11.51 -30.71 -4.04
N HIS A 9 11.20 -29.56 -4.66
CA HIS A 9 10.47 -29.43 -5.92
C HIS A 9 9.14 -30.21 -5.98
N ASN A 10 8.66 -30.74 -4.85
CA ASN A 10 7.47 -31.57 -4.76
C ASN A 10 6.30 -30.74 -4.21
N LEU A 11 5.46 -30.24 -5.10
CA LEU A 11 4.26 -29.47 -4.76
C LEU A 11 3.04 -30.35 -4.43
N ARG A 12 3.15 -31.68 -4.52
CA ARG A 12 2.01 -32.61 -4.32
C ARG A 12 1.40 -32.53 -2.91
N PRO A 13 2.16 -32.42 -1.81
CA PRO A 13 1.59 -32.25 -0.48
C PRO A 13 0.82 -30.93 -0.36
N LEU A 14 1.33 -29.87 -0.99
CA LEU A 14 0.68 -28.55 -1.01
C LEU A 14 -0.61 -28.58 -1.84
N SER A 15 -0.62 -29.27 -2.99
CA SER A 15 -1.82 -29.37 -3.83
C SER A 15 -2.94 -30.16 -3.15
N ILE A 16 -2.60 -31.23 -2.43
CA ILE A 16 -3.55 -31.99 -1.61
C ILE A 16 -4.12 -31.10 -0.50
N PHE A 17 -3.26 -30.38 0.22
CA PHE A 17 -3.69 -29.45 1.26
C PHE A 17 -4.64 -28.38 0.72
N LEU A 18 -4.30 -27.74 -0.40
CA LEU A 18 -5.13 -26.72 -1.03
C LEU A 18 -6.49 -27.28 -1.46
N ARG A 19 -6.51 -28.47 -2.08
CA ARG A 19 -7.75 -29.15 -2.46
C ARG A 19 -8.63 -29.42 -1.25
N ASP A 20 -8.07 -29.99 -0.19
CA ASP A 20 -8.83 -30.35 1.01
C ASP A 20 -9.32 -29.09 1.75
N TYR A 21 -8.53 -28.01 1.75
CA TYR A 21 -8.93 -26.70 2.25
C TYR A 21 -10.10 -26.10 1.45
N VAL A 22 -10.04 -26.15 0.11
CA VAL A 22 -11.13 -25.71 -0.77
C VAL A 22 -12.40 -26.53 -0.54
N ASN A 23 -12.29 -27.85 -0.41
CA ASN A 23 -13.43 -28.73 -0.12
C ASN A 23 -14.08 -28.38 1.23
N MET A 24 -13.26 -28.09 2.25
CA MET A 24 -13.75 -27.65 3.56
C MET A 24 -14.46 -26.29 3.47
N LEU A 25 -13.94 -25.33 2.71
CA LEU A 25 -14.61 -24.06 2.45
C LEU A 25 -15.95 -24.28 1.71
N ALA A 26 -15.96 -25.14 0.69
CA ALA A 26 -17.15 -25.46 -0.10
C ALA A 26 -18.27 -26.09 0.73
N ALA A 27 -17.90 -26.98 1.66
CA ALA A 27 -18.84 -27.61 2.58
C ALA A 27 -19.37 -26.63 3.65
N LYS A 28 -18.51 -25.74 4.14
CA LYS A 28 -18.85 -24.80 5.22
C LYS A 28 -19.64 -23.59 4.74
N TYR A 29 -19.39 -23.11 3.52
CA TYR A 29 -19.95 -21.88 2.99
C TYR A 29 -20.77 -22.17 1.72
N PRO A 30 -22.11 -22.22 1.82
CA PRO A 30 -23.00 -22.59 0.69
C PRO A 30 -22.83 -21.71 -0.55
N PHE A 31 -22.31 -20.49 -0.39
CA PHE A 31 -22.04 -19.54 -1.46
C PHE A 31 -20.97 -20.04 -2.43
N TRP A 32 -20.03 -20.89 -1.97
CA TRP A 32 -18.99 -21.48 -2.80
C TRP A 32 -19.57 -22.28 -3.96
N ASN A 33 -20.63 -23.04 -3.69
CA ASN A 33 -21.28 -23.91 -4.67
C ASN A 33 -22.11 -23.16 -5.70
N ARG A 34 -22.46 -21.88 -5.45
CA ARG A 34 -23.24 -21.06 -6.40
C ARG A 34 -22.49 -20.80 -7.71
N THR A 35 -21.16 -20.72 -7.63
CA THR A 35 -20.30 -20.30 -8.74
C THR A 35 -19.12 -21.25 -8.92
N HIS A 36 -19.10 -22.38 -8.20
CA HIS A 36 -17.95 -23.27 -8.08
C HIS A 36 -16.66 -22.55 -7.69
N GLY A 37 -16.77 -21.52 -6.83
CA GLY A 37 -15.63 -20.73 -6.37
C GLY A 37 -15.15 -19.64 -7.33
N THR A 38 -15.79 -19.44 -8.50
CA THR A 38 -15.32 -18.45 -9.49
C THR A 38 -15.52 -16.98 -9.06
N ASP A 39 -16.35 -16.72 -8.06
CA ASP A 39 -16.51 -15.40 -7.42
C ASP A 39 -15.82 -15.31 -6.04
N HIS A 40 -14.99 -16.30 -5.69
CA HIS A 40 -14.25 -16.35 -4.42
C HIS A 40 -12.78 -15.96 -4.65
N PHE A 41 -12.25 -15.11 -3.76
CA PHE A 41 -10.86 -14.63 -3.85
C PHE A 41 -10.03 -15.23 -2.71
N LEU A 42 -8.86 -15.77 -3.06
CA LEU A 42 -7.88 -16.25 -2.11
C LEU A 42 -6.84 -15.16 -1.88
N VAL A 43 -6.68 -14.72 -0.64
CA VAL A 43 -5.63 -13.78 -0.26
C VAL A 43 -4.39 -14.58 0.15
N ALA A 44 -3.36 -14.55 -0.69
CA ALA A 44 -2.08 -15.19 -0.43
C ALA A 44 -1.05 -14.16 0.07
N CYS A 45 -0.24 -14.54 1.06
CA CYS A 45 0.89 -13.73 1.50
C CYS A 45 2.12 -13.98 0.60
N HIS A 46 2.95 -12.96 0.42
CA HIS A 46 4.08 -12.81 -0.50
C HIS A 46 5.22 -13.85 -0.41
N ASN A 47 5.10 -14.86 0.45
CA ASN A 47 6.16 -15.84 0.72
C ASN A 47 5.98 -17.19 0.04
N TRP A 48 4.99 -17.35 -0.86
CA TRP A 48 4.81 -18.63 -1.55
C TRP A 48 5.77 -18.89 -2.70
N ASP A 49 6.47 -17.86 -3.21
CA ASP A 49 7.58 -18.08 -4.12
C ASP A 49 8.51 -16.86 -4.18
N HIS A 50 9.83 -17.08 -4.10
CA HIS A 50 10.84 -16.03 -4.28
C HIS A 50 10.82 -15.42 -5.71
N GLN A 51 10.02 -15.99 -6.62
CA GLN A 51 9.75 -15.52 -7.98
C GLN A 51 8.49 -14.68 -8.15
N CYS A 52 7.74 -14.34 -7.09
CA CYS A 52 6.63 -13.37 -7.17
C CYS A 52 7.15 -11.93 -7.30
N ILE A 53 7.98 -11.71 -8.31
CA ILE A 53 8.46 -10.42 -8.77
C ILE A 53 7.37 -9.88 -9.70
N SER A 54 6.86 -8.70 -9.39
CA SER A 54 5.82 -7.98 -10.13
C SER A 54 6.17 -7.68 -11.60
N GLU A 55 7.39 -7.99 -12.04
CA GLU A 55 7.83 -7.87 -13.42
C GLU A 55 7.26 -9.04 -14.23
N GLY A 56 6.09 -8.82 -14.84
CA GLY A 56 5.46 -9.72 -15.82
C GLY A 56 4.19 -10.44 -15.35
N ILE A 57 3.92 -10.47 -14.04
CA ILE A 57 2.72 -11.13 -13.49
C ILE A 57 1.55 -10.16 -13.36
N PHE A 58 1.80 -8.92 -12.90
CA PHE A 58 0.75 -7.92 -12.77
C PHE A 58 0.39 -7.32 -14.13
N LYS A 59 -0.83 -7.58 -14.60
CA LYS A 59 -1.40 -7.03 -15.82
C LYS A 59 -2.35 -5.90 -15.46
N SER A 60 -1.92 -4.67 -15.72
CA SER A 60 -2.80 -3.49 -15.63
C SER A 60 -4.06 -3.72 -16.49
N GLY A 61 -5.23 -3.33 -15.98
CA GLY A 61 -6.51 -3.65 -16.64
C GLY A 61 -7.14 -4.94 -16.11
N LYS A 62 -6.34 -6.00 -15.93
CA LYS A 62 -6.80 -7.32 -15.45
C LYS A 62 -6.75 -7.45 -13.92
N ASP A 63 -5.63 -7.07 -13.32
CA ASP A 63 -5.34 -7.32 -11.91
C ASP A 63 -5.69 -6.11 -11.01
N VAL A 64 -6.01 -6.39 -9.75
CA VAL A 64 -6.33 -5.38 -8.74
C VAL A 64 -5.14 -5.17 -7.81
N SER A 65 -4.69 -3.91 -7.68
CA SER A 65 -3.78 -3.53 -6.59
C SER A 65 -4.59 -3.33 -5.31
N LEU A 66 -4.35 -4.18 -4.30
CA LEU A 66 -5.05 -4.12 -3.02
C LEU A 66 -4.27 -3.30 -2.00
N PRO A 67 -4.91 -2.37 -1.27
CA PRO A 67 -4.26 -1.56 -0.23
C PRO A 67 -3.74 -2.40 0.94
N GLU A 68 -2.42 -2.46 1.09
CA GLU A 68 -1.78 -3.14 2.21
C GLU A 68 -1.99 -2.32 3.49
N THR A 69 -2.60 -2.93 4.50
CA THR A 69 -2.95 -2.24 5.75
C THR A 69 -2.31 -2.93 6.94
N THR A 70 -1.42 -2.22 7.63
CA THR A 70 -0.83 -2.70 8.87
C THR A 70 -1.79 -2.52 10.04
N ILE A 71 -2.53 -3.58 10.39
CA ILE A 71 -3.41 -3.58 11.57
C ILE A 71 -2.60 -4.01 12.80
N ARG A 72 -2.23 -3.05 13.66
CA ARG A 72 -1.45 -3.33 14.88
C ARG A 72 -2.27 -3.95 16.00
N ASN A 73 -3.57 -3.65 16.06
CA ASN A 73 -4.48 -4.19 17.06
C ASN A 73 -5.85 -4.42 16.42
N VAL A 74 -6.26 -5.68 16.31
CA VAL A 74 -7.50 -6.08 15.63
C VAL A 74 -8.75 -5.55 16.35
N LEU A 75 -8.71 -5.40 17.67
CA LEU A 75 -9.82 -4.85 18.46
C LEU A 75 -9.94 -3.33 18.32
N LYS A 76 -8.85 -2.65 17.95
CA LYS A 76 -8.79 -1.19 17.77
C LYS A 76 -8.01 -0.85 16.49
N PRO A 77 -8.55 -1.20 15.30
CA PRO A 77 -7.81 -1.09 14.04
C PRO A 77 -7.50 0.37 13.66
N LEU A 78 -8.31 1.31 14.15
CA LEU A 78 -8.15 2.75 13.92
C LEU A 78 -7.36 3.46 15.01
N ARG A 79 -6.72 2.72 15.92
CA ARG A 79 -5.89 3.31 16.97
C ARG A 79 -4.76 4.12 16.34
N ASN A 80 -4.62 5.37 16.76
CA ASN A 80 -3.63 6.35 16.30
C ASN A 80 -3.87 6.96 14.91
N VAL A 81 -4.96 6.66 14.22
CA VAL A 81 -5.35 7.34 12.97
C VAL A 81 -5.63 8.82 13.26
N GLY A 82 -5.39 9.68 12.26
CA GLY A 82 -5.50 11.13 12.32
C GLY A 82 -4.14 11.82 12.21
N GLY A 83 -4.16 13.11 11.88
CA GLY A 83 -2.95 13.89 11.64
C GLY A 83 -2.95 15.24 12.34
N LYS A 84 -1.79 15.91 12.32
CA LYS A 84 -1.63 17.28 12.82
C LYS A 84 -2.07 18.29 11.76
N ARG A 85 -2.45 19.49 12.19
CA ARG A 85 -2.73 20.63 11.28
C ARG A 85 -1.45 21.04 10.55
N VAL A 86 -1.59 21.74 9.42
CA VAL A 86 -0.44 22.18 8.60
C VAL A 86 0.62 22.93 9.40
N SER A 87 0.23 23.83 10.30
CA SER A 87 1.15 24.63 11.13
C SER A 87 1.93 23.79 12.16
N GLN A 88 1.47 22.58 12.46
CA GLN A 88 2.08 21.65 13.42
C GLN A 88 2.90 20.55 12.74
N ARG A 89 3.22 20.73 11.45
CA ARG A 89 4.03 19.81 10.65
C ARG A 89 5.38 20.46 10.28
N PRO A 90 6.35 20.47 11.22
CA PRO A 90 7.64 21.10 10.98
C PRO A 90 8.51 20.32 9.99
N ILE A 91 8.35 19.00 9.88
CA ILE A 91 9.16 18.16 9.00
C ILE A 91 8.66 18.32 7.55
N LEU A 92 9.56 18.60 6.61
CA LEU A 92 9.20 18.69 5.19
C LEU A 92 8.82 17.31 4.66
N ALA A 93 9.72 16.34 4.77
CA ALA A 93 9.47 14.98 4.32
C ALA A 93 10.02 13.93 5.27
N PHE A 94 9.33 12.78 5.34
CA PHE A 94 9.76 11.65 6.15
C PHE A 94 9.76 10.34 5.38
N PHE A 95 10.75 9.51 5.69
CA PHE A 95 10.83 8.10 5.29
C PHE A 95 11.57 7.30 6.36
N ALA A 96 11.07 6.11 6.66
CA ALA A 96 11.85 5.07 7.34
C ALA A 96 11.40 3.70 6.84
N GLY A 97 12.33 2.81 6.52
CA GLY A 97 12.04 1.45 6.11
C GLY A 97 13.29 0.64 5.76
N ASN A 98 13.10 -0.68 5.67
CA ASN A 98 14.16 -1.60 5.28
C ASN A 98 14.66 -1.35 3.85
N MET A 99 15.91 -1.73 3.57
CA MET A 99 16.54 -1.57 2.26
C MET A 99 16.04 -2.65 1.29
N HIS A 100 15.07 -2.25 0.47
CA HIS A 100 14.42 -3.10 -0.53
C HIS A 100 14.44 -2.35 -1.87
N ARG A 101 14.75 -3.05 -2.98
CA ARG A 101 14.95 -2.51 -4.36
C ARG A 101 16.04 -1.42 -4.46
N PRO A 102 16.48 -1.03 -5.68
CA PRO A 102 17.49 0.03 -5.87
C PRO A 102 17.04 1.43 -5.44
N VAL A 103 15.72 1.69 -5.43
CA VAL A 103 15.14 3.01 -5.14
C VAL A 103 15.44 3.49 -3.72
N ARG A 104 15.29 2.62 -2.72
CA ARG A 104 15.49 3.00 -1.30
C ARG A 104 16.97 3.29 -0.98
N PRO A 105 17.95 2.45 -1.39
CA PRO A 105 19.37 2.79 -1.29
C PRO A 105 19.70 4.11 -1.99
N LYS A 106 19.14 4.38 -3.17
CA LYS A 106 19.32 5.66 -3.86
C LYS A 106 18.76 6.82 -3.03
N LEU A 107 17.55 6.71 -2.49
CA LEU A 107 16.95 7.71 -1.63
C LEU A 107 17.83 8.01 -0.40
N LEU A 108 18.30 6.97 0.29
CA LEU A 108 19.17 7.13 1.45
C LEU A 108 20.53 7.73 1.09
N LYS A 109 21.12 7.31 -0.04
CA LYS A 109 22.40 7.86 -0.52
C LYS A 109 22.35 9.38 -0.65
N TYR A 110 21.24 9.92 -1.16
CA TYR A 110 21.08 11.36 -1.37
C TYR A 110 20.61 12.14 -0.14
N TRP A 111 19.77 11.55 0.73
CA TRP A 111 19.06 12.34 1.76
C TRP A 111 19.28 11.90 3.20
N LYS A 112 19.85 10.71 3.46
CA LYS A 112 20.08 10.24 4.83
C LYS A 112 21.09 11.16 5.54
N ASP A 113 20.68 11.73 6.67
CA ASP A 113 21.51 12.60 7.52
C ASP A 113 22.09 13.81 6.77
N ARG A 114 21.44 14.27 5.69
CA ARG A 114 21.89 15.40 4.86
C ARG A 114 21.16 16.71 5.10
N ASP A 115 19.98 16.66 5.70
CA ASP A 115 19.11 17.83 5.85
C ASP A 115 18.23 17.71 7.10
N GLU A 116 18.04 18.83 7.80
CA GLU A 116 17.29 18.83 9.06
C GLU A 116 15.80 18.56 8.89
N ASP A 117 15.22 19.02 7.77
CA ASP A 117 13.78 18.94 7.50
C ASP A 117 13.40 17.72 6.65
N MET A 118 14.38 17.00 6.11
CA MET A 118 14.20 15.72 5.40
C MET A 118 14.60 14.56 6.31
N LYS A 119 13.65 14.05 7.10
CA LYS A 119 13.89 12.94 8.04
C LYS A 119 13.86 11.59 7.32
N ILE A 120 14.97 11.23 6.69
CA ILE A 120 15.10 10.02 5.87
C ILE A 120 15.99 8.99 6.57
N TYR A 121 15.42 7.82 6.88
CA TYR A 121 16.09 6.73 7.56
C TYR A 121 16.01 5.43 6.76
N GLY A 122 16.92 4.50 7.06
CA GLY A 122 16.66 3.09 6.79
C GLY A 122 15.64 2.56 7.79
N PRO A 123 15.90 1.45 8.49
CA PRO A 123 15.16 1.14 9.70
C PRO A 123 15.23 2.34 10.68
N LEU A 124 14.08 2.75 11.23
CA LEU A 124 14.05 3.86 12.18
C LEU A 124 14.88 3.49 13.43
N PRO A 125 15.96 4.23 13.77
CA PRO A 125 16.83 3.84 14.86
C PRO A 125 16.10 3.84 16.21
N ASN A 126 16.39 2.86 17.07
CA ASN A 126 15.74 2.74 18.39
C ASN A 126 15.87 4.00 19.27
N LYS A 127 17.01 4.70 19.19
CA LYS A 127 17.22 5.96 19.93
C LYS A 127 16.27 7.06 19.44
N VAL A 128 16.07 7.16 18.13
CA VAL A 128 15.16 8.13 17.50
C VAL A 128 13.71 7.77 17.78
N SER A 129 13.35 6.48 17.66
CA SER A 129 11.98 6.01 17.85
C SER A 129 11.46 6.16 19.29
N ARG A 130 12.36 6.20 20.29
CA ARG A 130 12.05 6.52 21.69
C ARG A 130 11.68 7.98 21.91
N ILE A 131 12.24 8.91 21.12
CA ILE A 131 11.95 10.34 21.22
C ILE A 131 10.68 10.68 20.44
N MET A 132 10.58 10.17 19.21
CA MET A 132 9.42 10.37 18.36
C MET A 132 9.13 9.05 17.63
N SER A 133 7.92 8.52 17.83
CA SER A 133 7.54 7.27 17.16
C SER A 133 7.45 7.42 15.64
N TYR A 134 7.47 6.32 14.90
CA TYR A 134 7.27 6.33 13.44
C TYR A 134 5.96 7.04 13.04
N ALA A 135 4.86 6.76 13.76
CA ALA A 135 3.58 7.41 13.51
C ALA A 135 3.65 8.92 13.79
N GLU A 136 4.33 9.34 14.86
CA GLU A 136 4.49 10.76 15.17
C GLU A 136 5.36 11.49 14.15
N HIS A 137 6.38 10.84 13.57
CA HIS A 137 7.11 11.41 12.45
C HIS A 137 6.19 11.66 11.25
N MET A 138 5.39 10.67 10.83
CA MET A 138 4.44 10.84 9.72
C MET A 138 3.41 11.93 10.01
N LYS A 139 2.85 11.98 11.23
CA LYS A 139 1.89 13.02 11.64
C LYS A 139 2.50 14.42 11.68
N SER A 140 3.81 14.53 11.90
CA SER A 140 4.54 15.80 11.97
C SER A 140 5.20 16.19 10.65
N SER A 141 5.05 15.37 9.60
CA SER A 141 5.63 15.60 8.28
C SER A 141 4.59 16.13 7.30
N LYS A 142 4.98 17.03 6.40
CA LYS A 142 4.12 17.48 5.31
C LYS A 142 3.96 16.38 4.27
N TYR A 143 5.08 15.78 3.87
CA TYR A 143 5.16 14.76 2.84
C TYR A 143 5.67 13.43 3.39
N CYS A 144 5.05 12.33 3.00
CA CYS A 144 5.48 10.99 3.39
C CYS A 144 5.95 10.24 2.14
N LEU A 145 7.25 9.96 2.08
CA LEU A 145 7.83 9.34 0.90
C LEU A 145 7.46 7.86 0.82
N CYS A 146 6.97 7.49 -0.35
CA CYS A 146 6.54 6.15 -0.69
C CYS A 146 7.39 5.62 -1.86
N PRO A 147 8.70 5.39 -1.67
CA PRO A 147 9.51 4.74 -2.69
C PRO A 147 9.06 3.30 -2.90
N MET A 148 9.08 2.87 -4.16
CA MET A 148 8.71 1.52 -4.58
C MET A 148 9.51 0.45 -3.80
N GLY A 149 8.82 -0.61 -3.38
CA GLY A 149 9.40 -1.79 -2.72
C GLY A 149 9.46 -3.01 -3.63
N PHE A 150 9.80 -4.17 -3.07
CA PHE A 150 9.69 -5.47 -3.76
C PHE A 150 8.24 -5.80 -4.14
N GLU A 151 7.30 -5.33 -3.34
CA GLU A 151 5.88 -5.62 -3.46
C GLU A 151 5.18 -4.62 -4.40
N VAL A 152 4.11 -5.09 -5.05
CA VAL A 152 3.19 -4.24 -5.85
C VAL A 152 2.50 -3.17 -5.01
N ASN A 153 2.54 -3.31 -3.68
CA ASN A 153 2.05 -2.31 -2.77
C ASN A 153 2.96 -2.16 -1.55
N SER A 154 2.79 -1.08 -0.80
CA SER A 154 3.51 -0.84 0.44
C SER A 154 2.56 -0.31 1.50
N PRO A 155 2.67 -0.72 2.77
CA PRO A 155 1.74 -0.27 3.79
C PRO A 155 1.91 1.24 4.03
N ARG A 156 3.08 1.79 3.68
CA ARG A 156 3.39 3.23 3.75
C ARG A 156 2.40 4.12 3.02
N ILE A 157 1.85 3.66 1.89
CA ILE A 157 0.86 4.43 1.15
C ILE A 157 -0.38 4.60 2.04
N VAL A 158 -0.90 3.50 2.60
CA VAL A 158 -2.07 3.54 3.49
C VAL A 158 -1.75 4.26 4.81
N GLU A 159 -0.58 4.04 5.39
CA GLU A 159 -0.12 4.74 6.60
C GLU A 159 -0.05 6.26 6.40
N SER A 160 0.43 6.74 5.24
CA SER A 160 0.46 8.17 4.94
C SER A 160 -0.95 8.79 4.96
N ILE A 161 -1.93 8.05 4.44
CA ILE A 161 -3.34 8.45 4.45
C ILE A 161 -3.90 8.44 5.89
N TYR A 162 -3.58 7.41 6.68
CA TYR A 162 -3.96 7.32 8.09
C TYR A 162 -3.42 8.47 8.94
N TYR A 163 -2.26 9.03 8.61
CA TYR A 163 -1.65 10.12 9.37
C TYR A 163 -1.82 11.49 8.70
N GLU A 164 -2.71 11.60 7.72
CA GLU A 164 -3.02 12.82 6.95
C GLU A 164 -1.75 13.50 6.39
N CYS A 165 -0.77 12.68 6.02
CA CYS A 165 0.51 13.09 5.44
C CYS A 165 0.43 12.91 3.92
N VAL A 166 0.78 13.91 3.12
CA VAL A 166 0.62 13.84 1.66
C VAL A 166 1.58 12.76 1.10
N PRO A 167 1.07 11.68 0.49
CA PRO A 167 1.93 10.65 -0.08
C PRO A 167 2.74 11.19 -1.26
N VAL A 168 4.03 10.88 -1.28
CA VAL A 168 4.94 11.14 -2.41
C VAL A 168 5.39 9.82 -2.97
N ILE A 169 4.78 9.40 -4.07
CA ILE A 169 5.06 8.14 -4.76
C ILE A 169 6.34 8.33 -5.56
N ILE A 170 7.38 7.57 -5.21
CA ILE A 170 8.66 7.57 -5.93
C ILE A 170 8.78 6.23 -6.65
N ALA A 171 8.30 6.20 -7.88
CA ALA A 171 8.25 5.02 -8.74
C ALA A 171 8.05 5.46 -10.19
N ASP A 172 8.67 4.74 -11.12
CA ASP A 172 8.44 4.99 -12.56
C ASP A 172 7.17 4.26 -13.05
N ASN A 173 6.86 3.09 -12.49
CA ASN A 173 5.63 2.35 -12.77
C ASN A 173 5.10 1.69 -11.48
N LEU A 174 3.96 2.16 -10.96
CA LEU A 174 3.31 1.59 -9.79
C LEU A 174 1.79 1.60 -9.96
N ALA A 175 1.17 0.43 -9.82
CA ALA A 175 -0.28 0.31 -9.78
C ALA A 175 -0.81 0.69 -8.39
N LEU A 176 -1.41 1.87 -8.28
CA LEU A 176 -1.94 2.37 -7.03
C LEU A 176 -3.31 1.74 -6.71
N PRO A 177 -3.60 1.46 -5.43
CA PRO A 177 -4.90 0.91 -5.07
C PRO A 177 -6.01 1.90 -5.40
N PHE A 178 -7.12 1.38 -5.93
CA PHE A 178 -8.31 2.14 -6.30
C PHE A 178 -8.08 3.22 -7.36
N ALA A 179 -7.03 3.11 -8.19
CA ALA A 179 -6.77 4.07 -9.25
C ALA A 179 -7.91 4.20 -10.27
N GLU A 180 -8.78 3.18 -10.38
CA GLU A 180 -9.99 3.23 -11.23
C GLU A 180 -11.13 4.09 -10.66
N VAL A 181 -11.08 4.48 -9.38
CA VAL A 181 -12.11 5.33 -8.72
C VAL A 181 -11.51 6.63 -8.17
N LEU A 182 -10.27 6.59 -7.70
CA LEU A 182 -9.60 7.70 -7.03
C LEU A 182 -8.62 8.39 -7.98
N ASP A 183 -8.81 9.69 -8.19
CA ASP A 183 -7.79 10.55 -8.79
C ASP A 183 -6.66 10.80 -7.77
N TRP A 184 -5.60 9.99 -7.85
CA TRP A 184 -4.41 10.12 -7.01
C TRP A 184 -3.76 11.50 -7.12
N SER A 185 -3.82 12.15 -8.29
CA SER A 185 -3.23 13.48 -8.49
C SER A 185 -3.88 14.56 -7.60
N ALA A 186 -5.10 14.33 -7.14
CA ALA A 186 -5.81 15.26 -6.25
C ALA A 186 -5.27 15.27 -4.81
N PHE A 187 -4.54 14.23 -4.37
CA PHE A 187 -4.11 14.08 -2.98
C PHE A 187 -2.70 13.54 -2.77
N SER A 188 -2.01 13.11 -3.82
CA SER A 188 -0.62 12.62 -3.79
C SER A 188 0.29 13.44 -4.69
N LEU A 189 1.59 13.12 -4.66
CA LEU A 189 2.58 13.55 -5.63
C LEU A 189 3.24 12.32 -6.23
N VAL A 190 3.64 12.40 -7.50
CA VAL A 190 4.44 11.38 -8.17
C VAL A 190 5.77 12.01 -8.56
N VAL A 191 6.87 11.36 -8.20
CA VAL A 191 8.23 11.80 -8.50
C VAL A 191 8.97 10.63 -9.16
N ALA A 192 9.57 10.88 -10.33
CA ALA A 192 10.34 9.85 -11.02
C ALA A 192 11.59 9.48 -10.22
N GLU A 193 12.06 8.23 -10.33
CA GLU A 193 13.21 7.76 -9.55
C GLU A 193 14.50 8.52 -9.89
N LYS A 194 14.62 9.02 -11.12
CA LYS A 194 15.73 9.87 -11.56
C LYS A 194 15.80 11.20 -10.82
N ASP A 195 14.67 11.72 -10.33
CA ASP A 195 14.55 13.04 -9.72
C ASP A 195 14.72 13.01 -8.19
N ILE A 196 15.03 11.85 -7.60
CA ILE A 196 15.41 11.73 -6.18
C ILE A 196 16.42 12.79 -5.74
N PRO A 197 17.50 13.13 -6.49
CA PRO A 197 18.45 14.15 -6.08
C PRO A 197 17.83 15.56 -5.95
N LYS A 198 16.73 15.83 -6.65
CA LYS A 198 16.02 17.13 -6.66
C LYS A 198 14.78 17.12 -5.76
N LEU A 199 14.61 16.10 -4.91
CA LEU A 199 13.37 15.89 -4.17
C LEU A 199 12.97 17.09 -3.29
N LYS A 200 13.91 17.68 -2.54
CA LYS A 200 13.62 18.86 -1.70
C LYS A 200 13.16 20.05 -2.55
N GLU A 201 13.81 20.32 -3.68
CA GLU A 201 13.44 21.38 -4.62
C GLU A 201 12.00 21.18 -5.12
N ILE A 202 11.68 19.96 -5.57
CA ILE A 202 10.33 19.60 -6.05
C ILE A 202 9.28 19.83 -4.96
N LEU A 203 9.53 19.35 -3.73
CA LEU A 203 8.56 19.46 -2.63
C LEU A 203 8.36 20.91 -2.16
N LEU A 204 9.40 21.74 -2.20
CA LEU A 204 9.34 23.15 -1.86
C LEU A 204 8.73 24.01 -2.97
N SER A 205 8.84 23.59 -4.24
CA SER A 205 8.22 24.27 -5.38
C SER A 205 6.68 24.29 -5.32
N ILE A 206 6.08 23.41 -4.50
CA ILE A 206 4.63 23.28 -4.38
C ILE A 206 4.08 24.40 -3.50
N PRO A 207 3.19 25.27 -4.02
CA PRO A 207 2.64 26.36 -3.23
C PRO A 207 1.84 25.83 -2.03
N LEU A 208 1.92 26.55 -0.91
CA LEU A 208 1.24 26.18 0.34
C LEU A 208 -0.26 25.89 0.13
N LYS A 209 -0.94 26.71 -0.68
CA LYS A 209 -2.36 26.52 -1.01
C LYS A 209 -2.62 25.16 -1.69
N ARG A 210 -1.75 24.76 -2.62
CA ARG A 210 -1.87 23.46 -3.32
C ARG A 210 -1.60 22.30 -2.36
N TYR A 211 -0.60 22.43 -1.49
CA TYR A 211 -0.34 21.46 -0.43
C TYR A 211 -1.54 21.30 0.53
N GLN A 212 -2.14 22.41 0.97
CA GLN A 212 -3.31 22.41 1.85
C GLN A 212 -4.50 21.67 1.23
N VAL A 213 -4.76 21.88 -0.06
CA VAL A 213 -5.81 21.16 -0.80
C VAL A 213 -5.53 19.66 -0.80
N LYS A 214 -4.29 19.24 -1.13
CA LYS A 214 -3.91 17.82 -1.12
C LYS A 214 -4.07 17.19 0.26
N GLN A 215 -3.59 17.85 1.30
CA GLN A 215 -3.72 17.35 2.68
C GLN A 215 -5.19 17.21 3.11
N HIS A 216 -6.02 18.19 2.77
CA HIS A 216 -7.46 18.13 3.03
C HIS A 216 -8.13 16.97 2.29
N ASN A 217 -7.72 16.71 1.05
CA ASN A 217 -8.22 15.57 0.29
C ASN A 217 -7.77 14.23 0.90
N VAL A 218 -6.51 14.11 1.36
CA VAL A 218 -6.05 12.93 2.11
C VAL A 218 -6.94 12.70 3.33
N LYS A 219 -7.22 13.75 4.11
CA LYS A 219 -8.08 13.68 5.29
C LYS A 219 -9.51 13.22 4.95
N LYS A 220 -10.10 13.73 3.87
CA LYS A 220 -11.42 13.30 3.38
C LYS A 220 -11.42 11.83 2.97
N LEU A 221 -10.36 11.37 2.32
CA LEU A 221 -10.22 10.01 1.80
C LEU A 221 -9.96 8.98 2.90
N GLN A 222 -9.35 9.39 4.01
CA GLN A 222 -8.92 8.51 5.10
C GLN A 222 -9.98 7.48 5.52
N LYS A 223 -11.25 7.89 5.65
CA LYS A 223 -12.36 7.01 6.04
C LYS A 223 -12.59 5.81 5.09
N HIS A 224 -12.22 5.95 3.82
CA HIS A 224 -12.35 4.92 2.80
C HIS A 224 -11.23 3.89 2.85
N PHE A 225 -10.14 4.20 3.56
CA PHE A 225 -9.04 3.29 3.83
C PHE A 225 -9.17 2.58 5.18
N HIS A 226 -10.22 2.86 5.96
CA HIS A 226 -10.43 2.21 7.26
C HIS A 226 -10.86 0.75 7.11
N TRP A 227 -10.06 -0.17 7.69
CA TRP A 227 -10.53 -1.52 7.93
C TRP A 227 -11.39 -1.57 9.19
N LYS A 228 -12.64 -2.02 9.06
CA LYS A 228 -13.59 -2.15 10.17
C LYS A 228 -13.92 -3.62 10.39
N ALA A 229 -14.15 -3.98 11.66
CA ALA A 229 -14.52 -5.35 12.03
C ALA A 229 -15.87 -5.77 11.40
N MET A 230 -16.82 -4.83 11.35
CA MET A 230 -18.06 -4.97 10.59
C MET A 230 -17.98 -4.01 9.40
N PRO A 231 -18.06 -4.52 8.16
CA PRO A 231 -18.01 -3.68 6.98
C PRO A 231 -19.12 -2.62 6.95
N THR A 232 -18.78 -1.40 6.57
CA THR A 232 -19.71 -0.27 6.41
C THR A 232 -19.57 0.36 5.03
N ARG A 233 -20.62 1.01 4.54
CA ARG A 233 -20.64 1.62 3.21
C ARG A 233 -19.39 2.47 2.95
N TYR A 234 -18.73 2.18 1.82
CA TYR A 234 -17.51 2.85 1.35
C TYR A 234 -16.26 2.69 2.22
N ASP A 235 -16.23 1.75 3.16
CA ASP A 235 -15.00 1.42 3.85
C ASP A 235 -14.04 0.60 2.97
N LEU A 236 -12.87 0.26 3.53
CA LEU A 236 -11.81 -0.40 2.78
C LEU A 236 -12.28 -1.73 2.16
N PHE A 237 -13.10 -2.50 2.88
CA PHE A 237 -13.66 -3.75 2.41
C PHE A 237 -14.54 -3.54 1.17
N HIS A 238 -15.49 -2.59 1.23
CA HIS A 238 -16.36 -2.32 0.08
C HIS A 238 -15.62 -1.70 -1.10
N MET A 239 -14.60 -0.87 -0.85
CA MET A 239 -13.74 -0.32 -1.90
C MET A 239 -12.98 -1.45 -2.63
N ILE A 240 -12.49 -2.44 -1.89
CA ILE A 240 -11.85 -3.65 -2.47
C ILE A 240 -12.84 -4.43 -3.33
N LEU A 241 -14.04 -4.72 -2.80
CA LEU A 241 -15.06 -5.46 -3.55
C LEU A 241 -15.44 -4.73 -4.86
N HIS A 242 -15.59 -3.41 -4.79
CA HIS A 242 -15.86 -2.59 -5.98
C HIS A 242 -14.73 -2.68 -7.01
N SER A 243 -13.48 -2.57 -6.56
CA SER A 243 -12.30 -2.67 -7.44
C SER A 243 -12.25 -4.01 -8.17
N ILE A 244 -12.43 -5.10 -7.42
CA ILE A 244 -12.49 -6.46 -7.95
C ILE A 244 -13.64 -6.63 -8.96
N TRP A 245 -14.83 -6.16 -8.60
CA TRP A 245 -16.00 -6.21 -9.48
C TRP A 245 -15.77 -5.44 -10.78
N SER A 246 -15.23 -4.22 -10.70
CA SER A 246 -14.92 -3.36 -11.85
C SER A 246 -13.93 -4.04 -12.80
N ARG A 247 -12.88 -4.68 -12.29
CA ARG A 247 -11.93 -5.44 -13.12
C ARG A 247 -12.58 -6.63 -13.82
N ARG A 248 -13.47 -7.36 -13.13
CA ARG A 248 -14.20 -8.47 -13.74
C ARG A 248 -15.07 -8.01 -14.91
N LEU A 249 -15.76 -6.86 -14.79
CA LEU A 249 -16.57 -6.31 -15.87
C LEU A 249 -15.73 -5.93 -17.10
N ASN A 250 -14.59 -5.27 -16.88
CA ASN A 250 -13.70 -4.87 -17.98
C ASN A 250 -13.18 -6.08 -18.77
N GLN A 251 -12.82 -7.17 -18.10
CA GLN A 251 -12.38 -8.40 -18.76
C GLN A 251 -13.47 -9.03 -19.65
N LEU A 252 -14.73 -8.99 -19.21
CA LEU A 252 -15.85 -9.49 -20.01
C LEU A 252 -16.06 -8.65 -21.27
N GLN A 253 -15.94 -7.32 -21.17
CA GLN A 253 -16.05 -6.44 -22.33
C GLN A 253 -14.92 -6.66 -23.34
N GLU A 254 -13.67 -6.82 -22.87
CA GLU A 254 -12.53 -7.10 -23.75
C GLU A 254 -12.70 -8.44 -24.50
N SER A 255 -13.25 -9.46 -23.85
CA SER A 255 -13.52 -10.78 -24.46
C SER A 255 -14.66 -10.78 -25.50
N GLN A 256 -15.50 -9.74 -25.53
CA GLN A 256 -16.58 -9.61 -26.54
C GLN A 256 -16.13 -8.83 -27.78
N ILE A 257 -14.94 -8.23 -27.76
CA ILE A 257 -14.37 -7.41 -28.84
C ILE A 257 -13.23 -8.16 -29.58
N SER A 258 -12.77 -9.30 -29.02
CA SER A 258 -11.74 -10.18 -29.60
C SER A 258 -12.31 -11.36 -30.38
#